data_AF-A0A921DST2-F1
#
_entry.id   AF-A0A921DST2-F1
#
_cell.length_a   1.000
_cell.length_b   1.000
_cell.length_c   1.000
_cell.angle_alpha   90.00
_cell.angle_beta   90.00
_cell.angle_gamma   90.00
#
_symmetry.space_group_name_H-M   'P 1'
#
loop_
_entity.id
_entity.type
_entity.pdbx_description
1 polymer ?
#
loop_
_entity_poly.entity_id
_entity_poly.type
_entity_poly.pdbx_seq_one_letter_code
_entity_poly.pdbx_strand_id
1 'polypeptide(L)'
;MKLYRYDLKTGELTGEMEAQKRPNGQDIVDVIGATVQQPPQTGEKQAARWTGEAWELVEDHRQTRDKGGVIVEGSGTAYWLPGDTWQTPARYLTELGPLPEGALLERPAKTPEDIEK
;
A
#
# COMPACT_ATOMS: atom_id res chain seq x y z
N MET A 1 9.94 25.21 2.79
CA MET A 1 9.26 24.34 3.77
C MET A 1 8.60 23.25 2.98
N LYS A 2 8.75 21.99 3.39
CA LYS A 2 8.18 20.87 2.64
C LYS A 2 6.79 20.53 3.19
N LEU A 3 5.86 20.24 2.28
CA LEU A 3 4.55 19.70 2.55
C LEU A 3 4.48 18.28 1.99
N TYR A 4 3.90 17.38 2.76
CA TYR A 4 3.72 15.98 2.42
C TYR A 4 2.26 15.75 2.09
N ARG A 5 2.00 15.35 0.85
CA ARG A 5 0.66 15.20 0.29
C ARG A 5 0.13 13.79 0.54
N TYR A 6 -1.15 13.69 0.83
CA TYR A 6 -1.84 12.41 0.98
C TYR A 6 -3.15 12.40 0.18
N ASP A 7 -3.59 11.20 -0.20
CA ASP A 7 -4.90 11.00 -0.79
C ASP A 7 -5.99 11.26 0.26
N LEU A 8 -7.01 12.06 -0.09
CA LEU A 8 -8.04 12.47 0.86
C LEU A 8 -8.99 11.34 1.29
N LYS A 9 -9.06 10.24 0.52
CA LYS A 9 -9.93 9.10 0.83
C LYS A 9 -9.19 8.03 1.61
N THR A 10 -7.97 7.70 1.19
CA THR A 10 -7.20 6.60 1.79
C THR A 10 -6.20 7.09 2.83
N GLY A 11 -5.82 8.36 2.81
CA GLY A 11 -4.73 8.92 3.62
C GLY A 11 -3.33 8.54 3.11
N GLU A 12 -3.20 7.77 2.03
CA GLU A 12 -1.90 7.29 1.54
C GLU A 12 -1.02 8.45 1.10
N LEU A 13 0.27 8.44 1.48
CA LEU A 13 1.25 9.42 1.02
C LEU A 13 1.38 9.36 -0.51
N THR A 14 1.07 10.48 -1.19
CA THR A 14 1.14 10.59 -2.66
C THR A 14 2.35 11.37 -3.15
N GLY A 15 3.07 12.03 -2.25
CA GLY A 15 4.36 12.66 -2.54
C GLY A 15 4.63 13.89 -1.69
N GLU A 16 5.56 14.70 -2.16
CA GLU A 16 6.03 15.90 -1.47
C GLU A 16 5.96 17.12 -2.40
N MET A 17 5.90 18.31 -1.82
CA MET A 17 6.02 19.58 -2.53
C MET A 17 6.65 20.66 -1.64
N GLU A 18 7.28 21.66 -2.24
CA GLU A 18 7.67 22.86 -1.50
C GLU A 18 6.47 23.80 -1.32
N ALA A 19 6.33 24.34 -0.12
CA ALA A 19 5.33 25.36 0.20
C ALA A 19 5.57 26.62 -0.64
N GLN A 20 4.49 27.09 -1.27
CA GLN A 20 4.51 28.39 -1.93
C GLN A 20 4.55 29.52 -0.91
N LYS A 21 5.08 30.67 -1.31
CA LYS A 21 5.11 31.87 -0.48
C LYS A 21 3.96 32.80 -0.80
N ARG A 22 3.32 33.33 0.23
CA ARG A 22 2.39 34.45 0.16
C ARG A 22 3.15 35.73 -0.26
N PRO A 23 2.46 36.80 -0.70
CA PRO A 23 3.11 38.08 -1.02
C PRO A 23 3.90 38.69 0.16
N ASN A 24 3.52 38.36 1.40
CA ASN A 24 4.24 38.78 2.61
C ASN A 24 5.43 37.87 2.97
N GLY A 25 5.80 36.91 2.11
CA GLY A 25 6.94 36.01 2.26
C GLY A 25 6.71 34.78 3.14
N GLN A 26 5.56 34.68 3.81
CA GLN A 26 5.20 33.54 4.65
C GLN A 26 4.85 32.31 3.79
N ASP A 27 5.17 31.12 4.29
CA ASP A 27 4.84 29.86 3.62
C ASP A 27 3.33 29.57 3.76
N ILE A 28 2.71 29.08 2.69
CA ILE A 28 1.33 28.58 2.66
C ILE A 28 1.38 27.11 3.10
N VAL A 29 0.77 26.80 4.26
CA VAL A 29 0.80 25.46 4.89
C VAL A 29 -0.59 24.86 5.08
N ASP A 30 -1.62 25.67 4.92
CA ASP A 30 -3.06 25.39 4.92
C ASP A 30 -3.53 24.77 3.60
N VAL A 31 -2.77 23.79 3.10
CA VAL A 31 -3.05 23.10 1.83
C VAL A 31 -3.86 21.83 2.11
N ILE A 32 -5.04 21.73 1.50
CA ILE A 32 -5.91 20.55 1.64
C ILE A 32 -5.19 19.31 1.08
N GLY A 33 -5.23 18.21 1.83
CA GLY A 33 -4.55 16.97 1.46
C GLY A 33 -3.04 17.03 1.61
N ALA A 34 -2.53 17.95 2.45
CA ALA A 34 -1.13 18.01 2.79
C ALA A 34 -0.91 18.34 4.27
N THR A 35 0.26 17.96 4.79
CA THR A 35 0.71 18.26 6.15
C THR A 35 2.18 18.66 6.14
N VAL A 36 2.60 19.47 7.11
CA VAL A 36 4.01 19.79 7.37
C VAL A 36 4.73 18.66 8.11
N GLN A 37 3.98 17.71 8.69
CA GLN A 37 4.57 16.59 9.41
C GLN A 37 5.25 15.66 8.42
N GLN A 38 6.53 15.37 8.66
CA GLN A 38 7.29 14.42 7.87
C GLN A 38 6.74 12.99 8.08
N PRO A 39 6.47 12.24 7.00
CA PRO A 39 6.08 10.85 7.10
C PRO A 39 7.25 10.00 7.62
N PRO A 40 6.95 8.88 8.29
CA PRO A 40 7.96 7.91 8.67
C PRO A 40 8.62 7.32 7.41
N GLN A 41 9.84 6.82 7.57
CA GLN A 41 10.49 6.03 6.52
C GLN A 41 9.73 4.71 6.37
N THR A 42 9.25 4.41 5.17
CA THR A 42 8.56 3.16 4.86
C THR A 42 9.55 2.03 4.60
N GLY A 43 9.34 0.87 5.21
CA GLY A 43 10.06 -0.37 4.89
C GLY A 43 9.51 -1.09 3.66
N GLU A 44 9.98 -2.33 3.44
CA GLU A 44 9.37 -3.22 2.45
C GLU A 44 7.93 -3.55 2.86
N LYS A 45 7.01 -3.59 1.88
CA LYS A 45 5.58 -3.89 2.08
C LYS A 45 4.89 -2.97 3.10
N GLN A 46 5.31 -1.71 3.14
CA GLN A 46 4.70 -0.71 4.01
C GLN A 46 4.42 0.58 3.24
N ALA A 47 3.34 1.24 3.62
CA ALA A 47 2.99 2.57 3.15
C ALA A 47 2.71 3.49 4.34
N ALA A 48 3.01 4.78 4.18
CA ALA A 48 2.62 5.80 5.15
C ALA A 48 1.18 6.26 4.88
N ARG A 49 0.35 6.26 5.91
CA ARG A 49 -1.06 6.69 5.85
C ARG A 49 -1.31 7.80 6.87
N TRP A 50 -1.89 8.92 6.42
CA TRP A 50 -2.32 10.01 7.27
C TRP A 50 -3.67 9.70 7.91
N THR A 51 -3.78 9.87 9.22
CA THR A 51 -5.02 9.61 9.99
C THR A 51 -5.87 10.86 10.23
N GLY A 52 -5.38 12.03 9.84
CA GLY A 52 -5.93 13.32 10.23
C GLY A 52 -5.07 14.04 11.27
N GLU A 53 -4.33 13.29 12.09
CA GLU A 53 -3.50 13.81 13.17
C GLU A 53 -2.02 13.42 13.06
N ALA A 54 -1.74 12.21 12.59
CA ALA A 54 -0.39 11.69 12.46
C ALA A 54 -0.27 10.73 11.27
N TRP A 55 0.98 10.42 10.91
CA TRP A 55 1.29 9.34 9.97
C TRP A 55 1.37 8.01 10.69
N GLU A 56 0.80 6.98 10.09
CA GLU A 56 0.92 5.58 10.50
C GLU A 56 1.60 4.77 9.40
N LEU A 57 2.40 3.78 9.79
CA LEU A 57 2.87 2.75 8.86
C LEU A 57 1.81 1.65 8.78
N VAL A 58 1.35 1.38 7.57
CA VAL A 58 0.36 0.34 7.28
C VAL A 58 0.97 -0.65 6.31
N GLU A 59 0.63 -1.92 6.46
CA GLU A 59 1.03 -2.97 5.52
C GLU A 59 0.52 -2.67 4.10
N ASP A 60 1.37 -2.92 3.11
CA ASP A 60 1.09 -2.80 1.70
C ASP A 60 1.53 -4.06 0.96
N HIS A 61 0.58 -4.94 0.71
CA HIS A 61 0.77 -6.19 -0.03
C HIS A 61 0.26 -6.11 -1.47
N ARG A 62 -0.07 -4.90 -1.95
CA ARG A 62 -0.60 -4.70 -3.31
C ARG A 62 0.49 -4.90 -4.35
N GLN A 63 0.08 -5.28 -5.56
CA GLN A 63 0.98 -5.26 -6.71
C GLN A 63 1.19 -3.82 -7.19
N THR A 64 2.44 -3.41 -7.34
CA THR A 64 2.77 -2.14 -7.98
C THR A 64 3.02 -2.36 -9.47
N ARG A 65 2.76 -1.31 -10.25
CA ARG A 65 3.03 -1.29 -11.68
C ARG A 65 4.14 -0.28 -11.98
N ASP A 66 5.01 -0.64 -12.90
CA ASP A 66 6.02 0.29 -13.40
C ASP A 66 5.40 1.36 -14.32
N LYS A 67 6.24 2.24 -14.86
CA LYS A 67 5.81 3.30 -15.79
C LYS A 67 5.19 2.76 -17.09
N GLY A 68 5.50 1.51 -17.47
CA GLY A 68 4.93 0.82 -18.62
C GLY A 68 3.62 0.09 -18.29
N GLY A 69 3.19 0.09 -17.03
CA GLY A 69 2.00 -0.61 -16.57
C GLY A 69 2.21 -2.10 -16.29
N VAL A 70 3.46 -2.59 -16.34
CA VAL A 70 3.81 -3.97 -16.05
C VAL A 70 3.88 -4.17 -14.54
N ILE A 71 3.36 -5.28 -14.04
CA ILE A 71 3.46 -5.62 -12.61
C ILE A 71 4.93 -5.78 -12.25
N VAL A 72 5.38 -5.06 -11.23
CA VAL A 72 6.73 -5.17 -10.69
C VAL A 72 6.82 -6.49 -9.94
N GLU A 73 7.72 -7.36 -10.37
CA GLU A 73 7.96 -8.66 -9.73
C GLU A 73 8.35 -8.47 -8.25
N GLY A 74 7.75 -9.24 -7.36
CA GLY A 74 7.98 -9.13 -5.91
C GLY A 74 7.25 -7.98 -5.20
N SER A 75 6.54 -7.08 -5.90
CA SER A 75 5.86 -5.93 -5.28
C SER A 75 4.63 -6.28 -4.45
N GLY A 76 3.81 -7.23 -4.92
CA GLY A 76 2.65 -7.74 -4.18
C GLY A 76 2.95 -9.02 -3.42
N THR A 77 2.12 -9.36 -2.44
CA THR A 77 2.17 -10.67 -1.77
C THR A 77 1.04 -11.54 -2.28
N ALA A 78 1.42 -12.64 -2.94
CA ALA A 78 0.48 -13.67 -3.37
C ALA A 78 -0.11 -14.35 -2.13
N TYR A 79 -1.41 -14.58 -2.12
CA TYR A 79 -2.05 -15.34 -1.07
C TYR A 79 -3.16 -16.27 -1.55
N TRP A 80 -3.40 -17.30 -0.76
CA TRP A 80 -4.51 -18.24 -0.85
C TRP A 80 -5.30 -18.20 0.47
N LEU A 81 -6.54 -18.67 0.43
CA LEU A 81 -7.42 -18.74 1.59
C LEU A 81 -7.60 -20.20 2.04
N PRO A 82 -7.99 -20.44 3.30
CA PRO A 82 -8.37 -21.77 3.75
C PRO A 82 -9.46 -22.37 2.85
N GLY A 83 -9.24 -23.60 2.37
CA GLY A 83 -10.13 -24.29 1.44
C GLY A 83 -9.79 -24.12 -0.03
N ASP A 84 -8.81 -23.28 -0.37
CA ASP A 84 -8.23 -23.29 -1.72
C ASP A 84 -7.49 -24.58 -2.01
N THR A 85 -7.42 -24.93 -3.29
CA THR A 85 -6.73 -26.14 -3.78
C THR A 85 -5.50 -25.74 -4.59
N TRP A 86 -4.70 -26.75 -4.98
CA TRP A 86 -3.54 -26.57 -5.85
C TRP A 86 -3.88 -25.95 -7.23
N GLN A 87 -5.15 -25.99 -7.64
CA GLN A 87 -5.63 -25.38 -8.88
C GLN A 87 -6.06 -23.92 -8.70
N THR A 88 -6.27 -23.47 -7.46
CA THR A 88 -6.70 -22.09 -7.22
C THR A 88 -5.56 -21.11 -7.55
N PRO A 89 -5.79 -20.10 -8.41
CA PRO A 89 -4.78 -19.08 -8.69
C PRO A 89 -4.53 -18.21 -7.46
N ALA A 90 -3.31 -17.65 -7.38
CA ALA A 90 -2.97 -16.69 -6.33
C ALA A 90 -3.87 -15.45 -6.40
N ARG A 91 -4.24 -14.93 -5.23
CA ARG A 91 -4.90 -13.62 -5.07
C ARG A 91 -3.88 -12.57 -4.62
N TYR A 92 -4.22 -11.30 -4.86
CA TYR A 92 -3.43 -10.14 -4.45
C TYR A 92 -4.36 -9.08 -3.87
N LEU A 93 -3.88 -8.30 -2.91
CA LEU A 93 -4.65 -7.18 -2.38
C LEU A 93 -4.73 -6.04 -3.40
N THR A 94 -5.88 -5.35 -3.38
CA THR A 94 -6.12 -4.12 -4.13
C THR A 94 -6.09 -2.88 -3.24
N GLU A 95 -6.17 -3.06 -1.93
CA GLU A 95 -6.23 -1.99 -0.93
C GLU A 95 -5.08 -2.13 0.08
N LEU A 96 -4.74 -1.02 0.73
CA LEU A 96 -3.78 -1.00 1.83
C LEU A 96 -4.33 -1.78 3.03
N GLY A 97 -3.44 -2.44 3.76
CA GLY A 97 -3.79 -3.18 4.96
C GLY A 97 -3.17 -4.57 5.01
N PRO A 98 -3.43 -5.29 6.10
CA PRO A 98 -2.89 -6.62 6.30
C PRO A 98 -3.52 -7.62 5.33
N LEU A 99 -2.82 -8.74 5.13
CA LEU A 99 -3.43 -9.88 4.45
C LEU A 99 -4.66 -10.39 5.21
N PRO A 100 -5.61 -11.04 4.51
CA PRO A 100 -6.77 -11.63 5.16
C PRO A 100 -6.36 -12.64 6.24
N GLU A 101 -7.17 -12.74 7.29
CA GLU A 101 -6.91 -13.72 8.34
C GLU A 101 -6.89 -15.16 7.76
N GLY A 102 -5.89 -15.95 8.17
CA GLY A 102 -5.70 -17.30 7.66
C GLY A 102 -5.15 -17.38 6.23
N ALA A 103 -4.70 -16.26 5.66
CA ALA A 103 -4.05 -16.25 4.36
C ALA A 103 -2.80 -17.14 4.35
N LEU A 104 -2.74 -18.04 3.37
CA LEU A 104 -1.58 -18.87 3.07
C LEU A 104 -0.71 -18.14 2.05
N LEU A 105 0.60 -18.08 2.29
CA LEU A 105 1.56 -17.40 1.40
C LEU A 105 2.17 -18.33 0.34
N GLU A 106 1.87 -19.62 0.45
CA GLU A 106 2.28 -20.65 -0.48
C GLU A 106 1.06 -21.31 -1.10
N ARG A 107 1.21 -21.74 -2.35
CA ARG A 107 0.15 -22.45 -3.06
C ARG A 107 -0.15 -23.76 -2.32
N PRO A 108 -1.42 -24.10 -2.08
CA PRO A 108 -1.79 -25.39 -1.52
C PRO A 108 -1.19 -26.55 -2.33
N ALA A 109 -0.62 -27.53 -1.64
CA ALA A 109 -0.06 -28.71 -2.27
C ALA A 109 -1.17 -29.58 -2.89
N LYS A 110 -0.83 -30.31 -3.96
CA LYS A 110 -1.73 -31.30 -4.54
C LYS A 110 -1.87 -32.48 -3.59
N THR A 111 -3.10 -32.84 -3.22
CA THR A 111 -3.36 -33.98 -2.35
C THR A 111 -3.61 -35.25 -3.18
N PRO A 112 -3.41 -36.46 -2.61
CA PRO A 112 -3.74 -37.71 -3.30
C PRO A 112 -5.20 -37.82 -3.72
N GLU A 113 -6.13 -37.26 -2.93
CA GLU A 113 -7.56 -37.23 -3.23
C GLU A 113 -7.89 -36.41 -4.50
N ASP A 114 -7.04 -35.43 -4.85
CA ASP A 114 -7.14 -34.65 -6.09
C ASP A 114 -6.62 -35.42 -7.33
N ILE A 115 -6.00 -36.59 -7.15
CA ILE A 115 -5.47 -37.44 -8.23
C ILE A 115 -6.51 -38.49 -8.64
N GLU A 116 -7.44 -38.83 -7.75
CA GLU A 116 -8.44 -39.89 -7.96
C GLU A 116 -9.74 -39.41 -8.63
N LYS A 117 -9.82 -38.14 -9.06
CA LYS A 117 -10.93 -37.57 -9.85
C LYS A 117 -10.49 -37.18 -11.26
#